data_AF-A0A949HLI4-F1
#
_entry.id   AF-A0A949HLI4-F1
#
_cell.length_a   1.000
_cell.length_b   1.000
_cell.length_c   1.000
_cell.angle_alpha   90.00
_cell.angle_beta   90.00
_cell.angle_gamma   90.00
#
_symmetry.space_group_name_H-M   'P 1'
#
loop_
_entity.id
_entity.type
_entity.pdbx_description
1 polymer ?
#
loop_
_entity_poly.entity_id
_entity_poly.type
_entity_poly.pdbx_seq_one_letter_code
_entity_poly.pdbx_strand_id
1 'polypeptide(L)'
;MRSSQIGSAVARDQLIDDLLSRDEFTRYYAKVLEVMFTERREAISPLLFRAVIRQWLEQKRPLNELCTEILASDGTGDQLSAAASFIVNRNADPNLVTRDIGRIFFGRDVQCAQCHDHPLIDDYEQSEYFGILSFVNRTYLFKDEKRGGALLLGEKGEGALSHPLGASQIAKQNKSVVVVFLDGGMRDSPNRSGFR
;
A
#
# COMPACT_ATOMS: atom_id res chain seq x y z
N MET A 1 -4.01 -45.66 -19.47
CA MET A 1 -4.64 -45.11 -18.26
C MET A 1 -4.32 -43.62 -18.09
N ARG A 2 -4.79 -42.72 -18.98
CA ARG A 2 -4.61 -41.26 -18.88
C ARG A 2 -5.90 -40.44 -19.11
N SER A 3 -7.04 -41.10 -19.31
CA SER A 3 -8.31 -40.42 -19.67
C SER A 3 -9.13 -39.91 -18.47
N SER A 4 -8.87 -40.36 -17.23
CA SER A 4 -9.68 -39.90 -16.08
C SER A 4 -9.20 -38.58 -15.45
N GLN A 5 -7.93 -38.20 -15.64
CA GLN A 5 -7.38 -36.96 -15.07
C GLN A 5 -7.78 -35.70 -15.86
N ILE A 6 -8.04 -35.84 -17.17
CA ILE A 6 -8.42 -34.71 -18.03
C ILE A 6 -9.84 -34.23 -17.68
N GLY A 7 -10.77 -35.14 -17.37
CA GLY A 7 -12.14 -34.80 -16.95
C GLY A 7 -12.21 -34.11 -15.58
N SER A 8 -11.33 -34.46 -14.64
CA SER A 8 -11.30 -33.82 -13.31
C SER A 8 -10.70 -32.42 -13.32
N ALA A 9 -9.74 -32.15 -14.20
CA ALA A 9 -9.15 -30.81 -14.35
C ALA A 9 -10.15 -29.83 -14.98
N VAL A 10 -10.81 -30.23 -16.07
CA VAL A 10 -11.83 -29.38 -16.74
C VAL A 10 -13.03 -29.11 -15.82
N ALA A 11 -13.49 -30.12 -15.07
CA ALA A 11 -14.57 -29.94 -14.10
C ALA A 11 -14.17 -29.00 -12.94
N ARG A 12 -12.90 -29.03 -12.53
CA ARG A 12 -12.37 -28.11 -11.51
C ARG A 12 -12.34 -26.68 -12.02
N ASP A 13 -11.86 -26.45 -13.24
CA ASP A 13 -11.74 -25.10 -13.80
C ASP A 13 -13.13 -24.47 -13.98
N GLN A 14 -14.11 -25.23 -14.50
CA GLN A 14 -15.50 -24.79 -14.62
C GLN A 14 -16.14 -24.44 -13.28
N LEU A 15 -15.87 -25.24 -12.24
CA LEU A 15 -16.35 -24.95 -10.88
C LEU A 15 -15.70 -23.69 -10.32
N ILE A 16 -14.41 -23.47 -10.55
CA ILE A 16 -13.72 -22.26 -10.12
C ILE A 16 -14.32 -21.03 -10.81
N ASP A 17 -14.50 -21.07 -12.13
CA ASP A 17 -15.08 -19.95 -12.89
C ASP A 17 -16.50 -19.63 -12.43
N ASP A 18 -17.33 -20.66 -12.20
CA ASP A 18 -18.67 -20.48 -11.65
C ASP A 18 -18.62 -19.82 -10.26
N LEU A 19 -17.78 -20.31 -9.34
CA LEU A 19 -17.64 -19.75 -8.00
C LEU A 19 -17.15 -18.31 -8.01
N LEU A 20 -16.19 -17.97 -8.87
CA LEU A 20 -15.65 -16.61 -9.01
C LEU A 20 -16.65 -15.65 -9.66
N SER A 21 -17.59 -16.15 -10.46
CA SER A 21 -18.60 -15.34 -11.13
C SER A 21 -19.79 -14.93 -10.23
N ARG A 22 -19.94 -15.58 -9.08
CA ARG A 22 -21.05 -15.38 -8.13
C ARG A 22 -20.90 -14.11 -7.32
N ASP A 23 -22.01 -13.43 -7.03
CA ASP A 23 -22.02 -12.24 -6.16
C ASP A 23 -21.54 -12.56 -4.73
N GLU A 24 -21.74 -13.80 -4.26
CA GLU A 24 -21.22 -14.30 -2.99
C GLU A 24 -19.70 -14.12 -2.89
N PHE A 25 -18.98 -14.41 -3.98
CA PHE A 25 -17.53 -14.27 -4.03
C PHE A 25 -17.13 -12.80 -3.87
N THR A 26 -17.76 -11.88 -4.61
CA THR A 26 -17.50 -10.44 -4.49
C THR A 26 -17.73 -9.95 -3.06
N ARG A 27 -18.83 -10.34 -2.42
CA ARG A 27 -19.13 -9.96 -1.03
C ARG A 27 -18.10 -10.50 -0.04
N TYR A 28 -17.73 -11.78 -0.19
CA TYR A 28 -16.74 -12.43 0.66
C TYR A 28 -15.35 -11.82 0.48
N TYR A 29 -14.90 -11.68 -0.77
CA TYR A 29 -13.56 -11.20 -1.09
C TYR A 29 -13.38 -9.73 -0.73
N ALA A 30 -14.42 -8.89 -0.88
CA ALA A 30 -14.40 -7.52 -0.37
C ALA A 30 -14.17 -7.48 1.15
N LYS A 31 -14.75 -8.42 1.91
CA LYS A 31 -14.51 -8.52 3.35
C LYS A 31 -13.08 -8.98 3.66
N VAL A 32 -12.55 -9.94 2.91
CA VAL A 32 -11.16 -10.42 3.05
C VAL A 32 -10.17 -9.27 2.83
N LEU A 33 -10.29 -8.57 1.69
CA LEU A 33 -9.43 -7.45 1.33
C LEU A 33 -9.54 -6.31 2.33
N GLU A 34 -10.76 -5.94 2.74
CA GLU A 34 -10.95 -4.91 3.77
C GLU A 34 -10.19 -5.24 5.05
N VAL A 35 -10.36 -6.46 5.59
CA VAL A 35 -9.66 -6.88 6.81
C VAL A 35 -8.15 -6.90 6.62
N MET A 36 -7.66 -7.30 5.44
CA MET A 36 -6.24 -7.28 5.12
C MET A 36 -5.66 -5.85 5.12
N PHE A 37 -6.33 -4.91 4.46
CA PHE A 37 -5.85 -3.54 4.33
C PHE A 37 -6.00 -2.72 5.62
N THR A 38 -7.13 -2.86 6.34
CA THR A 38 -7.38 -2.11 7.59
C THR A 38 -6.73 -2.75 8.80
N GLU A 39 -6.54 -4.06 8.77
CA GLU A 39 -6.24 -4.91 9.94
C GLU A 39 -7.13 -4.61 11.14
N ARG A 40 -8.41 -4.28 10.89
CA ARG A 40 -9.39 -3.92 11.92
C ARG A 40 -9.00 -2.68 12.74
N ARG A 41 -8.21 -1.77 12.18
CA ARG A 41 -8.03 -0.42 12.69
C ARG A 41 -9.17 0.46 12.16
N GLU A 42 -9.79 1.27 13.02
CA GLU A 42 -11.12 1.86 12.74
C GLU A 42 -11.19 3.38 12.99
N ALA A 43 -10.31 4.17 12.35
CA ALA A 43 -10.51 5.63 12.29
C ALA A 43 -11.54 6.01 11.20
N ILE A 44 -11.52 5.29 10.08
CA ILE A 44 -12.55 5.30 9.03
C ILE A 44 -13.35 4.00 9.13
N SER A 45 -14.67 4.10 8.93
CA SER A 45 -15.58 2.95 9.03
C SER A 45 -15.16 1.82 8.07
N PRO A 46 -14.93 0.60 8.59
CA PRO A 46 -14.67 -0.59 7.78
C PRO A 46 -15.78 -0.89 6.76
N LEU A 47 -17.01 -0.45 7.04
CA LEU A 47 -18.14 -0.65 6.13
C LEU A 47 -18.04 0.24 4.89
N LEU A 48 -17.60 1.49 5.05
CA LEU A 48 -17.40 2.42 3.92
C LEU A 48 -16.29 1.90 3.01
N PHE A 49 -15.17 1.48 3.59
CA PHE A 49 -14.06 0.95 2.80
C PHE A 49 -14.41 -0.37 2.11
N ARG A 50 -15.15 -1.26 2.78
CA ARG A 50 -15.65 -2.49 2.14
C ARG A 50 -16.60 -2.19 0.97
N ALA A 51 -17.42 -1.14 1.06
CA ALA A 51 -18.30 -0.75 -0.02
C ALA A 51 -17.50 -0.31 -1.27
N VAL A 52 -16.42 0.47 -1.07
CA VAL A 52 -15.51 0.86 -2.16
C VAL A 52 -14.85 -0.37 -2.80
N ILE A 53 -14.29 -1.28 -2.00
CA ILE A 53 -13.68 -2.52 -2.52
C ILE A 53 -14.71 -3.38 -3.27
N ARG A 54 -15.93 -3.49 -2.73
CA ARG A 54 -16.99 -4.25 -3.37
C ARG A 54 -17.34 -3.67 -4.74
N GLN A 55 -17.51 -2.35 -4.82
CA GLN A 55 -17.77 -1.66 -6.10
C GLN A 55 -16.63 -1.91 -7.10
N TRP A 56 -15.39 -1.94 -6.63
CA TRP A 56 -14.22 -2.26 -7.45
C TRP A 56 -14.28 -3.66 -8.06
N LEU A 57 -14.61 -4.65 -7.24
CA LEU A 57 -14.70 -6.05 -7.64
C LEU A 57 -15.88 -6.28 -8.62
N GLU A 58 -17.01 -5.61 -8.40
CA GLU A 58 -18.18 -5.66 -9.29
C GLU A 58 -17.84 -5.09 -10.68
N GLN A 59 -16.95 -4.11 -10.76
CA GLN A 59 -16.43 -3.56 -12.01
C GLN A 59 -15.38 -4.45 -12.69
N LYS A 60 -14.99 -5.58 -12.07
CA LYS A 60 -13.97 -6.50 -12.56
C LYS A 60 -12.63 -5.81 -12.88
N ARG A 61 -12.31 -4.77 -12.12
CA ARG A 61 -11.06 -4.02 -12.25
C ARG A 61 -9.90 -4.78 -11.63
N PRO A 62 -8.67 -4.63 -12.16
CA PRO A 62 -7.54 -5.40 -11.68
C PRO A 62 -7.07 -4.90 -10.31
N LEU A 63 -6.51 -5.80 -9.50
CA LEU A 63 -6.16 -5.53 -8.11
C LEU A 63 -5.01 -4.51 -7.96
N ASN A 64 -4.10 -4.45 -8.93
CA ASN A 64 -2.99 -3.48 -8.92
C ASN A 64 -3.50 -2.03 -8.98
N GLU A 65 -4.60 -1.77 -9.70
CA GLU A 65 -5.21 -0.43 -9.70
C GLU A 65 -5.82 -0.10 -8.33
N LEU A 66 -6.46 -1.07 -7.64
CA LEU A 66 -6.99 -0.85 -6.29
C LEU A 66 -5.86 -0.52 -5.32
N CYS A 67 -4.76 -1.27 -5.39
CA CYS A 67 -3.58 -1.00 -4.57
C CYS A 67 -3.01 0.41 -4.83
N THR A 68 -2.97 0.82 -6.09
CA THR A 68 -2.50 2.15 -6.48
C THR A 68 -3.39 3.23 -5.90
N GLU A 69 -4.71 3.08 -5.99
CA GLU A 69 -5.67 4.05 -5.44
C GLU A 69 -5.59 4.15 -3.91
N ILE A 70 -5.42 3.01 -3.21
CA ILE A 70 -5.24 3.01 -1.75
C ILE A 70 -3.95 3.74 -1.35
N LEU A 71 -2.84 3.51 -2.05
CA LEU A 71 -1.54 4.10 -1.71
C LEU A 71 -1.44 5.58 -2.12
N ALA A 72 -2.13 5.99 -3.17
CA ALA A 72 -2.10 7.36 -3.70
C ALA A 72 -3.20 8.28 -3.14
N SER A 73 -4.18 7.74 -2.40
CA SER A 73 -5.29 8.54 -1.89
C SER A 73 -4.84 9.56 -0.85
N ASP A 74 -5.22 10.82 -1.06
CA ASP A 74 -5.07 11.92 -0.09
C ASP A 74 -6.34 12.15 0.76
N GLY A 75 -7.39 11.37 0.51
CA GLY A 75 -8.69 11.50 1.18
C GLY A 75 -9.54 12.68 0.71
N THR A 76 -9.13 13.42 -0.32
CA THR A 76 -9.81 14.64 -0.78
C THR A 76 -10.99 14.35 -1.73
N GLY A 77 -11.96 13.57 -1.27
CA GLY A 77 -13.22 13.34 -1.99
C GLY A 77 -14.18 12.43 -1.23
N ASP A 78 -15.47 12.51 -1.53
CA ASP A 78 -16.51 11.79 -0.77
C ASP A 78 -16.28 10.27 -0.79
N GLN A 79 -15.87 9.71 -1.95
CA GLN A 79 -15.44 8.31 -2.09
C GLN A 79 -13.96 8.08 -1.71
N LEU A 80 -13.10 9.08 -1.93
CA LEU A 80 -11.65 9.00 -1.68
C LEU A 80 -11.29 8.93 -0.19
N SER A 81 -12.16 9.43 0.69
CA SER A 81 -11.99 9.29 2.14
C SER A 81 -11.84 7.83 2.56
N ALA A 82 -12.62 6.92 1.98
CA ALA A 82 -12.53 5.51 2.27
C ALA A 82 -11.27 4.87 1.68
N ALA A 83 -10.81 5.28 0.49
CA ALA A 83 -9.54 4.81 -0.08
C ALA A 83 -8.32 5.20 0.79
N ALA A 84 -8.40 6.36 1.48
CA ALA A 84 -7.38 6.81 2.43
C ALA A 84 -7.34 6.01 3.75
N SER A 85 -8.28 5.08 3.97
CA SER A 85 -8.39 4.28 5.21
C SER A 85 -7.08 3.60 5.59
N PHE A 86 -6.29 3.16 4.62
CA PHE A 86 -5.02 2.47 4.89
C PHE A 86 -4.07 3.34 5.73
N ILE A 87 -3.84 4.60 5.33
CA ILE A 87 -2.90 5.50 6.01
C ILE A 87 -3.59 6.16 7.22
N VAL A 88 -4.85 6.58 7.10
CA VAL A 88 -5.59 7.25 8.18
C VAL A 88 -5.77 6.32 9.38
N ASN A 89 -6.13 5.05 9.17
CA ASN A 89 -6.30 4.08 10.26
C ASN A 89 -4.95 3.72 10.94
N ARG A 90 -3.82 4.11 10.35
CA ARG A 90 -2.48 3.99 10.92
C ARG A 90 -1.98 5.31 11.51
N ASN A 91 -2.89 6.28 11.69
CA ASN A 91 -2.59 7.62 12.21
C ASN A 91 -1.50 8.37 11.42
N ALA A 92 -1.28 8.01 10.15
CA ALA A 92 -0.12 8.43 9.36
C ALA A 92 1.24 8.25 10.09
N ASP A 93 1.38 7.25 10.96
CA ASP A 93 2.67 6.92 11.56
C ASP A 93 3.62 6.38 10.47
N PRO A 94 4.74 7.05 10.18
CA PRO A 94 5.55 6.74 9.01
C PRO A 94 6.21 5.37 9.11
N ASN A 95 6.59 4.91 10.31
CA ASN A 95 7.23 3.61 10.49
C ASN A 95 6.20 2.47 10.37
N LEU A 96 5.03 2.63 10.97
CA LEU A 96 3.92 1.68 10.89
C LEU A 96 3.44 1.53 9.45
N VAL A 97 3.24 2.65 8.75
CA VAL A 97 2.83 2.65 7.34
C VAL A 97 3.92 2.02 6.48
N THR A 98 5.19 2.35 6.66
CA THR A 98 6.33 1.74 5.93
C THR A 98 6.33 0.22 6.04
N ARG A 99 6.26 -0.29 7.28
CA ARG A 99 6.22 -1.74 7.54
C ARG A 99 5.04 -2.41 6.86
N ASP A 100 3.86 -1.82 7.03
CA ASP A 100 2.63 -2.43 6.51
C ASP A 100 2.55 -2.34 4.99
N ILE A 101 3.14 -1.33 4.35
CA ILE A 101 3.30 -1.29 2.88
C ILE A 101 4.13 -2.50 2.43
N GLY A 102 5.30 -2.72 3.05
CA GLY A 102 6.15 -3.88 2.79
C GLY A 102 5.37 -5.19 2.86
N ARG A 103 4.68 -5.42 3.97
CA ARG A 103 3.99 -6.69 4.21
C ARG A 103 2.73 -6.88 3.38
N ILE A 104 1.88 -5.86 3.25
CA ILE A 104 0.54 -6.00 2.65
C ILE A 104 0.60 -5.88 1.12
N PHE A 105 1.48 -5.04 0.58
CA PHE A 105 1.55 -4.79 -0.87
C PHE A 105 2.71 -5.51 -1.55
N PHE A 106 3.85 -5.65 -0.88
CA PHE A 106 5.03 -6.30 -1.44
C PHE A 106 5.27 -7.71 -0.91
N GLY A 107 4.52 -8.16 0.10
CA GLY A 107 4.71 -9.47 0.73
C GLY A 107 6.05 -9.63 1.45
N ARG A 108 6.73 -8.52 1.78
CA ARG A 108 8.05 -8.51 2.45
C ARG A 108 7.95 -7.89 3.84
N ASP A 109 8.37 -8.62 4.86
CA ASP A 109 8.50 -8.07 6.20
C ASP A 109 9.87 -7.38 6.36
N VAL A 110 9.87 -6.07 6.11
CA VAL A 110 11.06 -5.21 6.20
C VAL A 110 11.23 -4.58 7.59
N GLN A 111 10.50 -5.02 8.62
CA GLN A 111 10.58 -4.37 9.93
C GLN A 111 11.98 -4.42 10.54
N CYS A 112 12.69 -5.55 10.44
CA CYS A 112 14.06 -5.67 10.97
C CYS A 112 15.04 -4.75 10.24
N ALA A 113 14.80 -4.53 8.93
CA ALA A 113 15.54 -3.62 8.08
C ALA A 113 15.44 -2.15 8.51
N GLN A 114 14.57 -1.80 9.46
CA GLN A 114 14.59 -0.47 10.06
C GLN A 114 15.95 -0.14 10.70
N CYS A 115 16.60 -1.12 11.33
CA CYS A 115 17.82 -0.90 12.12
C CYS A 115 19.08 -1.52 11.49
N HIS A 116 18.94 -2.64 10.78
CA HIS A 116 20.05 -3.35 10.16
C HIS A 116 19.57 -4.24 9.00
N ASP A 117 20.45 -4.55 8.06
CA ASP A 117 20.15 -5.53 7.01
C ASP A 117 19.79 -6.89 7.61
N HIS A 118 18.86 -7.61 7.00
CA HIS A 118 18.40 -8.89 7.54
C HIS A 118 19.55 -9.92 7.54
N PRO A 119 19.83 -10.60 8.67
CA PRO A 119 21.04 -11.40 8.83
C PRO A 119 21.08 -12.68 7.98
N LEU A 120 19.95 -13.08 7.40
CA LEU A 120 19.77 -14.35 6.67
C LEU A 120 19.17 -14.19 5.27
N ILE A 121 18.74 -12.99 4.88
CA ILE A 121 18.05 -12.75 3.61
C ILE A 121 18.73 -11.55 2.97
N ASP A 122 19.58 -11.82 1.97
CA ASP A 122 20.46 -10.80 1.38
C ASP A 122 19.66 -9.66 0.73
N ASP A 123 18.47 -9.94 0.19
CA ASP A 123 17.62 -8.95 -0.48
C ASP A 123 16.86 -8.02 0.50
N TYR A 124 17.00 -8.22 1.82
CA TYR A 124 16.28 -7.45 2.84
C TYR A 124 17.24 -6.46 3.48
N GLU A 125 17.60 -5.45 2.69
CA GLU A 125 18.50 -4.37 3.10
C GLU A 125 17.76 -3.26 3.85
N GLN A 126 18.48 -2.56 4.71
CA GLN A 126 18.03 -1.32 5.36
C GLN A 126 17.64 -0.27 4.32
N SER A 127 18.30 -0.25 3.17
CA SER A 127 18.01 0.64 2.04
C SER A 127 16.53 0.53 1.58
N GLU A 128 15.96 -0.68 1.55
CA GLU A 128 14.57 -0.95 1.16
C GLU A 128 13.57 -0.32 2.14
N TYR A 129 13.85 -0.44 3.45
CA TYR A 129 13.02 0.18 4.49
C TYR A 129 12.99 1.71 4.31
N PHE A 130 14.17 2.32 4.16
CA PHE A 130 14.27 3.77 3.99
C PHE A 130 13.75 4.26 2.63
N GLY A 131 13.80 3.41 1.60
CA GLY A 131 13.19 3.67 0.29
C GLY A 131 11.68 3.87 0.42
N ILE A 132 10.98 2.93 1.06
CA ILE A 132 9.53 3.05 1.33
C ILE A 132 9.26 4.23 2.27
N LEU A 133 10.06 4.38 3.34
CA LEU A 133 9.90 5.46 4.32
C LEU A 133 9.96 6.84 3.67
N SER A 134 10.78 7.01 2.62
CA SER A 134 10.94 8.30 1.92
C SER A 134 9.64 8.82 1.30
N PHE A 135 8.75 7.94 0.85
CA PHE A 135 7.45 8.32 0.29
C PHE A 135 6.44 8.70 1.37
N VAL A 136 6.49 8.06 2.53
CA VAL A 136 5.46 8.20 3.56
C VAL A 136 5.82 9.21 4.66
N ASN A 137 7.10 9.53 4.84
CA ASN A 137 7.58 10.41 5.91
C ASN A 137 7.05 11.86 5.80
N ARG A 138 6.62 12.27 4.60
CA ARG A 138 6.04 13.60 4.37
C ARG A 138 4.53 13.64 4.62
N THR A 139 3.89 12.48 4.73
CA THR A 139 2.46 12.37 4.93
C THR A 139 2.09 12.68 6.37
N TYR A 140 1.08 13.51 6.59
CA TYR A 140 0.56 13.83 7.92
C TYR A 140 -0.97 13.93 7.91
N LEU A 141 -1.58 13.73 9.07
CA LEU A 141 -3.00 13.94 9.26
C LEU A 141 -3.31 15.38 9.65
N PHE A 142 -4.36 15.93 9.06
CA PHE A 142 -4.98 17.17 9.53
C PHE A 142 -6.50 17.03 9.53
N LYS A 143 -7.15 17.90 10.31
CA LYS A 143 -8.60 18.00 10.35
C LYS A 143 -9.05 19.16 9.47
N ASP A 144 -9.98 18.91 8.58
CA ASP A 144 -10.62 19.98 7.79
C ASP A 144 -11.92 20.41 8.47
N GLU A 145 -11.91 21.60 9.08
CA GLU A 145 -13.09 22.18 9.73
C GLU A 145 -14.23 22.44 8.75
N LYS A 146 -13.93 22.73 7.47
CA LYS A 146 -14.95 22.95 6.43
C LYS A 146 -15.67 21.66 6.05
N ARG A 147 -15.07 20.50 6.34
CA ARG A 147 -15.63 19.16 6.15
C ARG A 147 -16.03 18.51 7.48
N GLY A 148 -16.45 19.31 8.47
CA GLY A 148 -16.96 18.79 9.73
C GLY A 148 -15.92 18.08 10.60
N GLY A 149 -14.63 18.41 10.43
CA GLY A 149 -13.54 17.81 11.22
C GLY A 149 -13.06 16.46 10.71
N ALA A 150 -13.35 16.10 9.46
CA ALA A 150 -12.85 14.90 8.82
C ALA A 150 -11.31 14.85 8.82
N LEU A 151 -10.76 13.65 9.05
CA LEU A 151 -9.32 13.38 8.96
C LEU A 151 -8.92 13.23 7.49
N LEU A 152 -8.01 14.09 7.05
CA LEU A 152 -7.46 14.10 5.68
C LEU A 152 -5.93 13.94 5.73
N LEU A 153 -5.36 13.53 4.61
CA LEU A 153 -3.91 13.41 4.45
C LEU A 153 -3.37 14.65 3.74
N GLY A 154 -2.28 15.19 4.27
CA GLY A 154 -1.49 16.25 3.65
C GLY A 154 -0.05 15.81 3.44
N GLU A 155 0.66 16.49 2.56
CA GLU A 155 2.09 16.29 2.32
C GLU A 155 2.89 17.53 2.75
N LYS A 156 3.93 17.33 3.57
CA LYS A 156 4.88 18.39 3.92
C LYS A 156 5.80 18.68 2.73
N GLY A 157 6.14 19.96 2.52
CA GLY A 157 7.13 20.37 1.52
C GLY A 157 8.57 19.95 1.84
N GLU A 158 8.84 19.62 3.11
CA GLU A 158 10.15 19.18 3.62
C GLU A 158 10.03 17.82 4.29
N GLY A 159 11.09 17.00 4.21
CA GLY A 159 11.09 15.66 4.82
C GLY A 159 12.29 14.80 4.42
N ALA A 160 13.48 15.40 4.32
CA ALA A 160 14.70 14.65 4.03
C ALA A 160 14.99 13.65 5.15
N LEU A 161 15.26 12.40 4.77
CA LEU A 161 15.64 11.34 5.69
C LEU A 161 17.16 11.16 5.65
N SER A 162 17.77 10.97 6.81
CA SER A 162 19.17 10.55 6.93
C SER A 162 19.21 9.04 7.18
N HIS A 163 19.87 8.30 6.30
CA HIS A 163 20.10 6.86 6.48
C HIS A 163 21.15 6.62 7.60
N PRO A 164 21.02 5.59 8.47
CA PRO A 164 21.91 5.38 9.63
C PRO A 164 23.32 4.86 9.30
N LEU A 165 23.62 4.52 8.05
CA LEU A 165 24.99 4.17 7.64
C LEU A 165 25.89 5.37 7.94
N GLY A 166 26.88 5.17 8.82
CA GLY A 166 27.66 6.25 9.41
C GLY A 166 28.26 7.20 8.38
N ALA A 167 28.45 8.47 8.79
CA ALA A 167 28.95 9.57 7.96
C ALA A 167 30.21 9.24 7.12
N SER A 168 31.00 8.24 7.49
CA SER A 168 32.17 7.77 6.74
C SER A 168 31.85 6.98 5.47
N GLN A 169 30.67 6.36 5.36
CA GLN A 169 30.20 5.71 4.12
C GLN A 169 29.33 6.65 3.26
N ILE A 170 28.61 7.59 3.88
CA ILE A 170 27.82 8.63 3.17
C ILE A 170 28.73 9.52 2.31
N ALA A 171 29.90 9.92 2.84
CA ALA A 171 30.85 10.78 2.12
C ALA A 171 31.50 10.11 0.89
N LYS A 172 31.51 8.78 0.81
CA LYS A 172 32.06 8.05 -0.36
C LYS A 172 31.02 7.80 -1.46
N GLN A 173 29.73 7.98 -1.19
CA GLN A 173 28.68 7.63 -2.16
C GLN A 173 27.69 8.75 -2.51
N ASN A 174 27.77 9.95 -1.92
CA ASN A 174 26.94 11.12 -2.29
C ASN A 174 25.45 10.78 -2.53
N LYS A 175 24.84 10.03 -1.61
CA LYS A 175 23.43 9.66 -1.69
C LYS A 175 22.67 10.29 -0.53
N SER A 176 21.99 11.40 -0.82
CA SER A 176 20.65 11.65 -0.28
C SER A 176 19.80 10.40 -0.54
N VAL A 177 18.79 10.12 0.28
CA VAL A 177 17.79 9.10 -0.08
C VAL A 177 17.03 9.64 -1.28
N VAL A 178 17.51 9.30 -2.48
CA VAL A 178 16.84 9.61 -3.74
C VAL A 178 15.68 8.63 -3.87
N VAL A 179 14.51 9.17 -4.16
CA VAL A 179 13.33 8.35 -4.42
C VAL A 179 13.60 7.50 -5.66
N VAL A 180 13.73 6.18 -5.46
CA VAL A 180 13.88 5.20 -6.55
C VAL A 180 12.50 4.61 -6.83
N PHE A 181 12.01 4.81 -8.04
CA PHE A 181 10.76 4.22 -8.50
C PHE A 181 11.00 2.77 -8.93
N LEU A 182 9.93 1.97 -9.03
CA LEU A 182 10.00 0.55 -9.40
C LEU A 182 10.56 0.30 -10.82
N ASP A 183 10.65 1.35 -11.64
CA ASP A 183 11.32 1.33 -12.96
C ASP A 183 12.84 1.57 -12.87
N GLY A 184 13.39 1.71 -11.66
CA GLY A 184 14.79 2.05 -11.41
C GLY A 184 15.10 3.53 -11.61
N GLY A 185 14.10 4.36 -11.91
CA GLY A 185 14.24 5.80 -12.10
C GLY A 185 14.53 6.50 -10.77
N MET A 186 15.64 7.22 -10.71
CA MET A 186 15.95 8.17 -9.64
C MET A 186 15.35 9.53 -9.99
N ARG A 187 14.51 10.12 -9.14
CA ARG A 187 14.01 11.50 -9.34
C ARG A 187 14.25 12.35 -8.09
N ASP A 188 14.86 13.51 -8.29
CA ASP A 188 14.99 14.52 -7.25
C ASP A 188 13.65 15.25 -7.07
N SER A 189 12.92 14.87 -6.03
CA SER A 189 11.63 15.44 -5.62
C SER A 189 10.50 15.32 -6.67
N PRO A 190 9.26 15.03 -6.27
CA PRO A 190 8.16 14.97 -7.23
C PRO A 190 7.88 16.36 -7.80
N ASN A 191 8.25 16.58 -9.07
CA ASN A 191 7.81 17.75 -9.82
C ASN A 191 6.28 17.69 -9.97
N ARG A 192 5.58 18.68 -9.41
CA ARG A 192 4.11 18.77 -9.33
C ARG A 192 3.39 18.90 -10.69
N SER A 193 4.09 18.82 -11.81
CA SER A 193 3.52 19.06 -13.15
C SER A 193 2.79 17.87 -13.77
N GLY A 194 2.81 16.68 -13.15
CA GLY A 194 2.35 15.43 -13.77
C GLY A 194 1.04 14.81 -13.25
N PHE A 195 0.48 15.32 -12.14
CA PHE A 195 -0.79 14.82 -11.60
C PHE A 195 -1.84 15.91 -11.76
N ARG A 196 -2.64 15.81 -12.82
CA ARG A 196 -3.89 16.55 -13.04
C ARG A 196 -5.00 15.55 -13.26
#